data_AF-A0A556V8K6-F1
#
_entry.id   AF-A0A556V8K6-F1
#
_cell.length_a   1.000
_cell.length_b   1.000
_cell.length_c   1.000
_cell.angle_alpha   90.00
_cell.angle_beta   90.00
_cell.angle_gamma   90.00
#
_symmetry.space_group_name_H-M   'P 1'
#
loop_
_entity.id
_entity.type
_entity.pdbx_description
1 polymer ?
#
loop_
_entity_poly.entity_id
_entity_poly.type
_entity_poly.pdbx_seq_one_letter_code
_entity_poly.pdbx_strand_id
1 'polypeptide(L)'
;MNWTAAQSYCKANYTNLAVIATREENLKVREIANNLRTTFWIGMNRTAKLSETWQWCNREPTGIYNWRVNEPNNNLDNEDCVSVTTSGWNDSPCSSTSDFLCDWNIIFVQEIMTWEEALKYCKTYYKGMASLSTETKMTLAESETAQSGTARVWTGLRFLDGKWFWLSNEQIDSQVSVSECPALQYHCGARNVMKNMWENRHCNDRLSFFCYTK
;
A
#
# COMPACT_ATOMS: atom_id res chain seq x y z
N MET A 1 4.98 18.36 -1.39
CA MET A 1 5.65 18.30 -2.71
C MET A 1 4.66 18.67 -3.81
N ASN A 2 5.12 19.05 -5.00
CA ASN A 2 4.22 19.13 -6.17
C ASN A 2 3.82 17.73 -6.64
N TRP A 3 2.76 17.62 -7.45
CA TRP A 3 2.18 16.31 -7.80
C TRP A 3 3.18 15.40 -8.52
N THR A 4 3.94 15.93 -9.48
CA THR A 4 4.93 15.16 -10.24
C THR A 4 6.08 14.66 -9.35
N ALA A 5 6.56 15.48 -8.42
CA ALA A 5 7.58 15.10 -7.46
C ALA A 5 7.06 14.04 -6.48
N ALA A 6 5.82 14.21 -5.98
CA ALA A 6 5.17 13.22 -5.13
C ALA A 6 4.99 11.87 -5.86
N GLN A 7 4.58 11.89 -7.12
CA GLN A 7 4.48 10.70 -7.95
C GLN A 7 5.83 10.01 -8.14
N SER A 8 6.88 10.78 -8.41
CA SER A 8 8.23 10.24 -8.59
C SER A 8 8.75 9.62 -7.29
N TYR A 9 8.48 10.26 -6.14
CA TYR A 9 8.82 9.73 -4.83
C TYR A 9 8.09 8.41 -4.56
N CYS A 10 6.77 8.35 -4.81
CA CYS A 10 6.00 7.13 -4.60
C CYS A 10 6.42 6.00 -5.55
N LYS A 11 6.79 6.28 -6.80
CA LYS A 11 7.32 5.26 -7.72
C LYS A 11 8.68 4.73 -7.28
N ALA A 12 9.51 5.58 -6.66
CA ALA A 12 10.84 5.19 -6.19
C ALA A 12 10.80 4.36 -4.89
N ASN A 13 9.88 4.68 -3.97
CA ASN A 13 9.86 4.09 -2.63
C ASN A 13 8.67 3.14 -2.39
N TYR A 14 7.63 3.24 -3.21
CA TYR A 14 6.36 2.50 -3.09
C TYR A 14 5.94 1.97 -4.46
N THR A 15 4.63 1.92 -4.74
CA THR A 15 4.10 1.54 -6.06
C THR A 15 3.82 2.77 -6.91
N ASN A 16 2.89 3.62 -6.47
CA ASN A 16 2.52 4.86 -7.14
C ASN A 16 1.88 5.82 -6.14
N LEU A 17 1.35 6.96 -6.58
CA LEU A 17 0.39 7.71 -5.75
C LEU A 17 -0.87 6.87 -5.55
N ALA A 18 -1.55 7.06 -4.42
CA ALA A 18 -2.72 6.30 -4.00
C ALA A 18 -3.82 6.30 -5.08
N VAL A 19 -4.30 5.11 -5.41
CA VAL A 19 -5.44 4.90 -6.30
C VAL A 19 -6.64 4.53 -5.43
N ILE A 20 -7.79 5.13 -5.72
CA ILE A 20 -9.01 4.93 -4.96
C ILE A 20 -10.03 4.28 -5.90
N ALA A 21 -10.15 2.96 -5.82
CA ALA A 21 -10.99 2.16 -6.69
C ALA A 21 -12.39 1.94 -6.10
N THR A 22 -12.52 2.00 -4.77
CA THR A 22 -13.78 1.68 -4.07
C THR A 22 -14.27 2.80 -3.16
N ARG A 23 -15.57 2.77 -2.85
CA ARG A 23 -16.19 3.72 -1.90
C ARG A 23 -15.60 3.56 -0.49
N GLU A 24 -15.23 2.34 -0.10
CA GLU A 24 -14.63 2.06 1.22
C GLU A 24 -13.23 2.66 1.33
N GLU A 25 -12.40 2.53 0.29
CA GLU A 25 -11.09 3.21 0.23
C GLU A 25 -11.27 4.73 0.29
N ASN A 26 -12.24 5.29 -0.43
CA ASN A 26 -12.51 6.73 -0.36
C ASN A 26 -12.91 7.18 1.06
N LEU A 27 -13.68 6.37 1.79
CA LEU A 27 -14.03 6.68 3.18
C LEU A 27 -12.78 6.68 4.08
N LYS A 28 -11.92 5.66 3.97
CA LYS A 28 -10.65 5.59 4.72
C LYS A 28 -9.76 6.79 4.42
N VAL A 29 -9.60 7.14 3.14
CA VAL A 29 -8.77 8.26 2.71
C VAL A 29 -9.35 9.60 3.21
N ARG A 30 -10.68 9.79 3.17
CA ARG A 30 -11.31 10.98 3.77
C ARG A 30 -11.19 11.04 5.29
N GLU A 31 -11.19 9.91 5.97
CA GLU A 31 -10.95 9.85 7.43
C GLU A 31 -9.54 10.33 7.76
N ILE A 32 -8.52 9.91 7.00
CA ILE A 32 -7.14 10.40 7.13
C ILE A 32 -7.10 11.93 6.95
N ALA A 33 -7.74 12.47 5.90
CA ALA A 33 -7.78 13.91 5.65
C ALA A 33 -8.43 14.68 6.82
N ASN A 34 -9.52 14.16 7.38
CA ASN A 34 -10.21 14.77 8.52
C ASN A 34 -9.39 14.71 9.82
N ASN A 35 -8.78 13.57 10.12
CA ASN A 35 -7.98 13.38 11.33
C ASN A 35 -6.73 14.26 11.33
N LEU A 36 -6.06 14.37 10.19
CA LEU A 36 -4.86 15.20 10.02
C LEU A 36 -5.17 16.66 9.70
N ARG A 37 -6.44 16.98 9.39
CA ARG A 37 -6.89 18.30 8.90
C ARG A 37 -6.03 18.83 7.75
N THR A 38 -5.64 17.94 6.84
CA THR A 38 -4.75 18.25 5.71
C THR A 38 -5.41 17.90 4.38
N THR A 39 -4.76 18.36 3.31
CA THR A 39 -5.06 17.99 1.92
C THR A 39 -3.85 17.24 1.39
N PHE A 40 -4.07 16.21 0.58
CA PHE A 40 -2.98 15.46 -0.02
C PHE A 40 -3.27 15.05 -1.46
N TRP A 41 -2.22 14.89 -2.24
CA TRP A 41 -2.27 14.36 -3.59
C TRP A 41 -2.65 12.88 -3.62
N ILE A 42 -3.46 12.51 -4.60
CA ILE A 42 -3.74 11.14 -5.01
C ILE A 42 -3.34 10.93 -6.47
N GLY A 43 -3.34 9.68 -6.91
CA GLY A 43 -2.80 9.27 -8.20
C GLY A 43 -3.63 9.65 -9.42
N MET A 44 -4.66 10.49 -9.29
CA MET A 44 -5.51 10.89 -10.41
C MET A 44 -5.05 12.22 -10.99
N ASN A 45 -4.96 12.25 -12.32
CA ASN A 45 -4.68 13.46 -13.09
C ASN A 45 -5.44 13.45 -14.43
N ARG A 46 -5.43 14.58 -15.14
CA ARG A 46 -5.78 14.65 -16.56
C ARG A 46 -4.57 15.13 -17.36
N THR A 47 -4.44 14.63 -18.59
CA THR A 47 -3.26 14.87 -19.43
C THR A 47 -3.41 16.09 -20.35
N ALA A 48 -4.63 16.55 -20.60
CA ALA A 48 -4.89 17.74 -21.39
C ALA A 48 -5.73 18.73 -20.58
N LYS A 49 -5.32 20.00 -20.61
CA LYS A 49 -5.90 21.15 -19.86
C LYS A 49 -7.41 21.34 -20.02
N LEU A 50 -8.02 20.70 -21.01
CA LEU A 50 -9.43 20.80 -21.36
C LEU A 50 -10.10 19.43 -21.50
N SER A 51 -9.43 18.35 -21.10
CA SER A 51 -10.07 17.04 -21.11
C SER A 51 -10.90 16.84 -19.84
N GLU A 52 -12.12 16.36 -20.02
CA GLU A 52 -12.94 15.81 -18.94
C GLU A 52 -12.49 14.40 -18.54
N THR A 53 -11.52 13.83 -19.24
CA THR A 53 -11.02 12.48 -18.96
C THR A 53 -9.96 12.49 -17.88
N TRP A 54 -10.35 12.08 -16.69
CA TRP A 54 -9.46 11.75 -15.59
C TRP A 54 -8.88 10.34 -15.78
N GLN A 55 -7.65 10.13 -15.32
CA GLN A 55 -6.98 8.84 -15.38
C GLN A 55 -6.16 8.60 -14.11
N TRP A 56 -6.12 7.34 -13.68
CA TRP A 56 -5.24 6.92 -12.61
C TRP A 56 -3.81 6.71 -13.11
N CYS A 57 -2.85 7.03 -12.26
CA CYS A 57 -1.42 6.85 -12.51
C CYS A 57 -0.98 5.40 -12.74
N ASN A 58 -1.77 4.41 -12.30
CA ASN A 58 -1.57 2.98 -12.55
C ASN A 58 -2.34 2.48 -13.80
N ARG A 59 -3.08 3.35 -14.48
CA ARG A 59 -3.94 3.05 -15.64
C ARG A 59 -5.12 2.11 -15.36
N GLU A 60 -5.50 1.92 -14.10
CA GLU A 60 -6.74 1.22 -13.79
C GLU A 60 -7.95 2.01 -14.29
N PRO A 61 -9.04 1.32 -14.67
CA PRO A 61 -10.27 1.98 -15.09
C PRO A 61 -10.79 2.93 -14.02
N THR A 62 -11.26 4.11 -14.42
CA THR A 62 -11.96 5.02 -13.52
C THR A 62 -13.34 4.45 -13.19
N GLY A 63 -13.55 4.08 -11.92
CA GLY A 63 -14.84 3.52 -11.46
C GLY A 63 -15.65 4.44 -10.56
N ILE A 64 -15.02 5.42 -9.91
CA ILE A 64 -15.66 6.32 -8.93
C ILE A 64 -15.06 7.72 -8.98
N TYR A 65 -15.91 8.72 -8.75
CA TYR A 65 -15.52 10.10 -8.53
C TYR A 65 -16.12 10.57 -7.22
N ASN A 66 -15.30 11.18 -6.36
CA ASN A 66 -15.76 11.71 -5.06
C ASN A 66 -15.48 13.21 -4.95
N TRP A 67 -15.72 13.95 -6.03
CA TRP A 67 -15.63 15.41 -6.07
C TRP A 67 -16.42 16.03 -4.91
N ARG A 68 -15.84 17.06 -4.27
CA ARG A 68 -16.61 17.91 -3.36
C ARG A 68 -17.60 18.75 -4.17
N VAL A 69 -18.51 19.41 -3.46
CA VAL A 69 -19.48 20.31 -4.08
C VAL A 69 -18.75 21.37 -4.93
N ASN A 70 -19.21 21.56 -6.17
CA ASN A 70 -18.66 22.46 -7.19
C ASN A 70 -17.34 22.03 -7.84
N GLU A 71 -16.87 20.79 -7.66
CA GLU A 71 -15.69 20.27 -8.36
C GLU A 71 -16.03 19.19 -9.40
N PRO A 72 -15.16 18.98 -10.41
CA PRO A 72 -13.97 19.76 -10.71
C PRO A 72 -14.31 21.09 -11.39
N ASN A 73 -13.67 22.19 -10.99
CA ASN A 73 -13.99 23.54 -11.49
C ASN A 73 -12.94 24.09 -12.47
N ASN A 74 -11.78 23.45 -12.59
CA ASN A 74 -10.67 23.88 -13.42
C ASN A 74 -10.27 25.36 -13.24
N ASN A 75 -10.04 25.81 -12.01
CA ASN A 75 -9.79 27.22 -11.73
C ASN A 75 -8.61 27.75 -12.55
N LEU A 76 -8.82 28.88 -13.25
CA LEU A 76 -7.84 29.51 -14.14
C LEU A 76 -7.30 28.57 -15.25
N ASP A 77 -8.05 27.54 -15.63
CA ASP A 77 -7.67 26.54 -16.63
C ASP A 77 -6.32 25.86 -16.34
N ASN A 78 -6.05 25.58 -15.06
CA ASN A 78 -4.75 25.09 -14.60
C ASN A 78 -4.83 24.03 -13.49
N GLU A 79 -5.94 23.32 -13.34
CA GLU A 79 -6.13 22.35 -12.26
C GLU A 79 -6.19 20.91 -12.79
N ASP A 80 -5.03 20.34 -13.13
CA ASP A 80 -4.97 19.02 -13.81
C ASP A 80 -4.70 17.84 -12.88
N CYS A 81 -4.54 18.07 -11.58
CA CYS A 81 -4.18 17.05 -10.59
C CYS A 81 -5.19 16.99 -9.46
N VAL A 82 -5.46 15.80 -8.92
CA VAL A 82 -6.49 15.62 -7.90
C VAL A 82 -5.89 15.52 -6.50
N SER A 83 -6.46 16.31 -5.60
CA SER A 83 -6.19 16.26 -4.17
C SER A 83 -7.44 15.84 -3.38
N VAL A 84 -7.24 15.22 -2.23
CA VAL A 84 -8.33 14.90 -1.30
C VAL A 84 -8.35 15.91 -0.18
N THR A 85 -9.51 16.53 0.04
CA THR A 85 -9.79 17.43 1.15
C THR A 85 -10.67 16.73 2.19
N THR A 86 -10.92 17.40 3.32
CA THR A 86 -11.88 16.96 4.34
C THR A 86 -13.32 16.78 3.80
N SER A 87 -13.66 17.49 2.73
CA SER A 87 -15.01 17.54 2.14
C SER A 87 -15.21 16.68 0.89
N GLY A 88 -14.13 16.14 0.31
CA GLY A 88 -14.14 15.44 -0.98
C GLY A 88 -12.93 15.78 -1.83
N TRP A 89 -12.93 15.30 -3.07
CA TRP A 89 -11.84 15.52 -4.03
C TRP A 89 -11.92 16.91 -4.64
N ASN A 90 -10.77 17.46 -4.97
CA ASN A 90 -10.59 18.76 -5.58
C ASN A 90 -9.60 18.62 -6.74
N ASP A 91 -9.91 19.15 -7.92
CA ASP A 91 -8.85 19.40 -8.89
C ASP A 91 -8.03 20.61 -8.43
N SER A 92 -6.73 20.56 -8.66
CA SER A 92 -5.80 21.57 -8.14
C SER A 92 -4.61 21.70 -9.08
N PRO A 93 -3.90 22.85 -9.05
CA PRO A 93 -2.73 23.01 -9.89
C PRO A 93 -1.66 22.00 -9.52
N CYS A 94 -1.20 21.21 -10.50
CA CYS A 94 -0.19 20.19 -10.27
C CYS A 94 1.12 20.74 -9.67
N SER A 95 1.38 22.04 -9.89
CA SER A 95 2.51 22.78 -9.33
C SER A 95 2.37 23.13 -7.85
N SER A 96 1.16 23.07 -7.29
CA SER A 96 0.90 23.38 -5.89
C SER A 96 1.61 22.39 -4.97
N THR A 97 2.02 22.87 -3.80
CA THR A 97 2.64 22.01 -2.79
C THR A 97 1.57 21.44 -1.89
N SER A 98 1.55 20.12 -1.72
CA SER A 98 0.65 19.40 -0.81
C SER A 98 1.34 18.17 -0.22
N ASP A 99 0.77 17.61 0.83
CA ASP A 99 1.09 16.26 1.28
C ASP A 99 0.67 15.25 0.19
N PHE A 100 0.98 13.97 0.35
CA PHE A 100 0.62 12.97 -0.65
C PHE A 100 0.48 11.59 -0.01
N LEU A 101 -0.40 10.77 -0.58
CA LEU A 101 -0.50 9.36 -0.23
C LEU A 101 0.10 8.51 -1.35
N CYS A 102 1.02 7.62 -0.98
CA CYS A 102 1.47 6.57 -1.87
C CYS A 102 0.55 5.35 -1.75
N ASP A 103 0.32 4.69 -2.87
CA ASP A 103 -0.27 3.36 -2.90
C ASP A 103 0.75 2.35 -2.35
N TRP A 104 0.35 1.67 -1.29
CA TRP A 104 0.99 0.46 -0.79
C TRP A 104 -0.08 -0.55 -0.39
N ASN A 105 -0.68 -1.16 -1.39
CA ASN A 105 -1.68 -2.18 -1.18
C ASN A 105 -1.03 -3.54 -0.94
N ILE A 106 -1.34 -4.09 0.23
CA ILE A 106 -1.04 -5.47 0.59
C ILE A 106 -2.17 -6.33 0.05
N ILE A 107 -1.81 -7.41 -0.64
CA ILE A 107 -2.74 -8.37 -1.21
C ILE A 107 -2.63 -9.66 -0.41
N PHE A 108 -3.72 -10.07 0.23
CA PHE A 108 -3.79 -11.35 0.89
C PHE A 108 -4.10 -12.47 -0.12
N VAL A 109 -3.21 -13.45 -0.22
CA VAL A 109 -3.36 -14.61 -1.10
C VAL A 109 -3.65 -15.83 -0.23
N GLN A 110 -4.82 -16.45 -0.43
CA GLN A 110 -5.29 -17.59 0.36
C GLN A 110 -4.64 -18.93 0.00
N GLU A 111 -3.85 -18.97 -1.09
CA GLU A 111 -3.13 -20.17 -1.52
C GLU A 111 -2.10 -20.64 -0.48
N ILE A 112 -2.00 -21.95 -0.28
CA ILE A 112 -1.16 -22.55 0.77
C ILE A 112 0.18 -23.03 0.18
N MET A 113 1.23 -22.23 0.41
CA MET A 113 2.54 -22.40 -0.22
C MET A 113 3.68 -22.36 0.80
N THR A 114 4.80 -23.01 0.46
CA THR A 114 6.08 -22.76 1.15
C THR A 114 6.52 -21.32 0.94
N TRP A 115 7.46 -20.84 1.76
CA TRP A 115 7.90 -19.44 1.67
C TRP A 115 8.52 -19.13 0.29
N GLU A 116 9.35 -20.01 -0.25
CA GLU A 116 9.98 -19.85 -1.56
C GLU A 116 8.96 -19.90 -2.72
N GLU A 117 7.94 -20.76 -2.62
CA GLU A 117 6.84 -20.82 -3.59
C GLU A 117 6.00 -19.53 -3.55
N ALA A 118 5.65 -19.05 -2.35
CA ALA A 118 4.93 -17.79 -2.14
C ALA A 118 5.71 -16.59 -2.72
N LEU A 119 7.02 -16.53 -2.48
CA LEU A 119 7.89 -15.51 -3.05
C LEU A 119 7.85 -15.53 -4.59
N LYS A 120 7.96 -16.72 -5.18
CA LYS A 120 7.89 -16.90 -6.63
C LYS A 120 6.53 -16.47 -7.18
N TYR A 121 5.45 -16.85 -6.51
CA TYR A 121 4.09 -16.44 -6.87
C TYR A 121 3.95 -14.92 -6.85
N CYS A 122 4.33 -14.28 -5.74
CA CYS A 122 4.24 -12.82 -5.62
C CYS A 122 5.08 -12.09 -6.65
N LYS A 123 6.28 -12.57 -7.00
CA LYS A 123 7.11 -11.98 -8.07
C LYS A 123 6.54 -12.17 -9.47
N THR A 124 5.74 -13.21 -9.68
CA THR A 124 5.12 -13.52 -10.98
C THR A 124 3.90 -12.64 -11.21
N TYR A 125 2.98 -12.63 -10.25
CA TYR A 125 1.68 -11.96 -10.39
C TYR A 125 1.69 -10.53 -9.85
N TYR A 126 2.56 -10.22 -8.90
CA TYR A 126 2.65 -8.94 -8.21
C TYR A 126 4.09 -8.40 -8.21
N LYS A 127 4.45 -7.47 -7.31
CA LYS A 127 5.81 -6.92 -7.21
C LYS A 127 6.74 -7.74 -6.32
N GLY A 128 6.19 -8.33 -5.26
CA GLY A 128 6.92 -9.20 -4.34
C GLY A 128 6.11 -9.52 -3.08
N MET A 129 6.76 -10.17 -2.11
CA MET A 129 6.14 -10.42 -0.80
C MET A 129 6.07 -9.14 0.03
N ALA A 130 4.95 -8.94 0.71
CA ALA A 130 4.69 -7.71 1.44
C ALA A 130 5.47 -7.62 2.75
N SER A 131 5.84 -6.39 3.11
CA SER A 131 6.27 -6.00 4.44
C SER A 131 5.12 -5.35 5.21
N LEU A 132 5.06 -5.62 6.52
CA LEU A 132 4.13 -4.95 7.45
C LEU A 132 4.96 -4.09 8.41
N SER A 133 5.62 -3.07 7.88
CA SER A 133 6.58 -2.23 8.63
C SER A 133 5.95 -1.00 9.32
N THR A 134 4.62 -0.90 9.32
CA THR A 134 3.88 0.25 9.89
C THR A 134 2.57 -0.24 10.49
N GLU A 135 2.05 0.49 11.48
CA GLU A 135 0.76 0.17 12.12
C GLU A 135 -0.38 0.07 11.11
N THR A 136 -0.48 1.00 10.16
CA THR A 136 -1.52 0.98 9.12
C THR A 136 -1.49 -0.31 8.29
N LYS A 137 -0.29 -0.78 7.91
CA LYS A 137 -0.13 -2.03 7.17
C LYS A 137 -0.50 -3.25 8.01
N MET A 138 -0.22 -3.22 9.32
CA MET A 138 -0.62 -4.28 10.24
C MET A 138 -2.15 -4.33 10.40
N THR A 139 -2.81 -3.19 10.60
CA THR A 139 -4.28 -3.12 10.66
C THR A 139 -4.93 -3.57 9.34
N LEU A 140 -4.34 -3.22 8.20
CA LEU A 140 -4.83 -3.70 6.90
C LEU A 140 -4.69 -5.23 6.80
N ALA A 141 -3.53 -5.79 7.15
CA ALA A 141 -3.30 -7.23 7.16
C ALA A 141 -4.27 -7.98 8.09
N GLU A 142 -4.59 -7.43 9.26
CA GLU A 142 -5.60 -7.97 10.18
C GLU A 142 -7.00 -7.97 9.53
N SER A 143 -7.40 -6.85 8.92
CA SER A 143 -8.68 -6.74 8.21
C SER A 143 -8.81 -7.77 7.08
N GLU A 144 -7.78 -7.91 6.24
CA GLU A 144 -7.78 -8.84 5.10
C GLU A 144 -7.81 -10.31 5.55
N THR A 145 -7.26 -10.62 6.72
CA THR A 145 -7.19 -11.99 7.23
C THR A 145 -8.38 -12.39 8.10
N ALA A 146 -9.21 -11.43 8.55
CA ALA A 146 -10.31 -11.66 9.49
C ALA A 146 -11.31 -12.74 9.05
N GLN A 147 -11.58 -12.87 7.75
CA GLN A 147 -12.54 -13.84 7.20
C GLN A 147 -11.92 -15.16 6.75
N SER A 148 -10.58 -15.26 6.76
CA SER A 148 -9.87 -16.41 6.19
C SER A 148 -9.72 -17.59 7.15
N GLY A 149 -9.89 -17.35 8.45
CA GLY A 149 -9.63 -18.35 9.49
C GLY A 149 -8.16 -18.76 9.62
N THR A 150 -7.23 -18.12 8.92
CA THR A 150 -5.80 -18.46 9.03
C THR A 150 -5.22 -17.95 10.35
N ALA A 151 -4.43 -18.79 10.99
CA ALA A 151 -3.69 -18.40 12.19
C ALA A 151 -2.41 -17.61 11.85
N ARG A 152 -1.82 -17.90 10.68
CA ARG A 152 -0.47 -17.44 10.32
C ARG A 152 -0.39 -17.15 8.82
N VAL A 153 0.35 -16.10 8.49
CA VAL A 153 0.52 -15.66 7.11
C VAL A 153 1.98 -15.36 6.85
N TRP A 154 2.50 -15.83 5.71
CA TRP A 154 3.84 -15.48 5.28
C TRP A 154 3.95 -13.99 4.93
N THR A 155 5.12 -13.45 5.22
CA THR A 155 5.50 -12.07 4.89
C THR A 155 6.86 -12.05 4.19
N GLY A 156 7.26 -10.91 3.65
CA GLY A 156 8.57 -10.71 3.04
C GLY A 156 9.73 -10.63 4.04
N LEU A 157 9.52 -10.98 5.31
CA LEU A 157 10.55 -10.96 6.34
C LEU A 157 11.48 -12.16 6.17
N ARG A 158 12.77 -11.92 6.01
CA ARG A 158 13.79 -12.95 5.79
C ARG A 158 15.00 -12.70 6.67
N PHE A 159 15.57 -13.78 7.21
CA PHE A 159 16.89 -13.75 7.83
C PHE A 159 17.95 -14.07 6.78
N LEU A 160 18.85 -13.13 6.49
CA LEU A 160 20.07 -13.37 5.70
C LEU A 160 21.21 -12.53 6.30
N ASP A 161 22.43 -13.01 6.16
CA ASP A 161 23.64 -12.28 6.59
C ASP A 161 23.59 -11.83 8.06
N GLY A 162 23.12 -12.73 8.93
CA GLY A 162 23.07 -12.51 10.37
C GLY A 162 21.99 -11.53 10.86
N LYS A 163 21.08 -11.09 9.99
CA LYS A 163 20.02 -10.13 10.35
C LYS A 163 18.70 -10.40 9.64
N TRP A 164 17.62 -9.93 10.26
CA TRP A 164 16.29 -9.87 9.65
C TRP A 164 16.15 -8.60 8.81
N PHE A 165 15.53 -8.72 7.64
CA PHE A 165 15.17 -7.58 6.80
C PHE A 165 13.93 -7.90 5.97
N TRP A 166 13.27 -6.84 5.51
CA TRP A 166 12.17 -6.93 4.55
C TRP A 166 12.71 -7.03 3.13
N LEU A 167 12.23 -8.00 2.34
CA LEU A 167 12.59 -8.10 0.92
C LEU A 167 12.18 -6.86 0.08
N SER A 168 11.23 -6.07 0.57
CA SER A 168 10.82 -4.79 -0.01
C SER A 168 11.81 -3.64 0.28
N ASN A 169 12.89 -3.91 1.02
CA ASN A 169 13.89 -2.93 1.47
C ASN A 169 13.34 -1.86 2.44
N GLU A 170 12.17 -2.11 3.03
CA GLU A 170 11.64 -1.27 4.10
C GLU A 170 12.40 -1.51 5.41
N GLN A 171 12.43 -0.48 6.26
CA GLN A 171 13.05 -0.59 7.58
C GLN A 171 12.31 -1.62 8.46
N ILE A 172 13.08 -2.38 9.25
CA ILE A 172 12.52 -3.26 10.27
C ILE A 172 11.95 -2.40 11.38
N ASP A 173 10.67 -2.62 11.69
CA ASP A 173 10.00 -1.99 12.83
C ASP A 173 10.55 -2.60 14.13
N SER A 174 10.72 -1.76 15.17
CA SER A 174 11.13 -2.21 16.50
C SER A 174 10.16 -3.23 17.12
N GLN A 175 8.93 -3.27 16.63
CA GLN A 175 7.91 -4.25 17.03
C GLN A 175 8.17 -5.66 16.50
N VAL A 176 9.11 -5.84 15.55
CA VAL A 176 9.48 -7.17 15.02
C VAL A 176 10.33 -7.93 16.05
N SER A 177 9.65 -8.63 16.95
CA SER A 177 10.27 -9.48 17.98
C SER A 177 10.38 -10.93 17.50
N VAL A 178 11.50 -11.26 16.85
CA VAL A 178 11.85 -12.60 16.36
C VAL A 178 13.23 -13.02 16.90
N SER A 179 13.52 -14.32 16.86
CA SER A 179 14.83 -14.83 17.30
C SER A 179 15.98 -14.14 16.54
N GLU A 180 16.99 -13.65 17.27
CA GLU A 180 18.17 -12.99 16.68
C GLU A 180 19.06 -13.96 15.89
N CYS A 181 19.07 -15.24 16.27
CA CYS A 181 19.92 -16.27 15.66
C CYS A 181 19.12 -17.56 15.40
N PRO A 182 18.17 -17.54 14.46
CA PRO A 182 17.36 -18.72 14.14
C PRO A 182 18.21 -19.78 13.40
N ALA A 183 17.91 -21.07 13.64
CA ALA A 183 18.46 -22.14 12.82
C ALA A 183 18.06 -21.99 11.35
N LEU A 184 18.88 -22.49 10.43
CA LEU A 184 18.79 -22.24 8.97
C LEU A 184 17.38 -22.44 8.39
N GLN A 185 16.69 -23.50 8.83
CA GLN A 185 15.34 -23.81 8.34
C GLN A 185 14.27 -22.82 8.81
N TYR A 186 14.54 -22.02 9.85
CA TYR A 186 13.63 -21.02 10.42
C TYR A 186 13.94 -19.58 9.98
N HIS A 187 14.57 -19.39 8.82
CA HIS A 187 14.93 -18.07 8.30
C HIS A 187 13.78 -17.32 7.63
N CYS A 188 12.55 -17.81 7.77
CA CYS A 188 11.34 -17.28 7.14
C CYS A 188 10.41 -16.65 8.19
N GLY A 189 10.03 -15.39 7.98
CA GLY A 189 9.19 -14.64 8.91
C GLY A 189 7.71 -14.66 8.53
N ALA A 190 6.86 -14.96 9.51
CA ALA A 190 5.42 -14.97 9.40
C ALA A 190 4.79 -14.04 10.44
N ARG A 191 3.56 -13.58 10.15
CA ARG A 191 2.71 -12.90 11.12
C ARG A 191 1.74 -13.91 11.72
N ASN A 192 1.68 -14.01 13.04
CA ASN A 192 0.59 -14.67 13.74
C ASN A 192 -0.51 -13.64 13.99
N VAL A 193 -1.56 -13.70 13.18
CA VAL A 193 -2.65 -12.72 13.18
C VAL A 193 -3.58 -12.87 14.40
N MET A 194 -3.67 -14.06 15.00
CA MET A 194 -4.49 -14.27 16.20
C MET A 194 -3.84 -13.74 17.48
N LYS A 195 -2.51 -13.88 17.59
CA LYS A 195 -1.73 -13.41 18.76
C LYS A 195 -1.11 -12.04 18.56
N ASN A 196 -1.30 -11.45 17.39
CA ASN A 196 -0.70 -10.20 16.98
C ASN A 196 0.84 -10.13 17.18
N MET A 197 1.55 -11.20 16.80
CA MET A 197 3.00 -11.31 17.01
C MET A 197 3.76 -11.81 15.78
N TRP A 198 5.06 -11.48 15.73
CA TRP A 198 5.98 -11.95 14.72
C TRP A 198 6.54 -13.32 15.09
N GLU A 199 6.63 -14.23 14.12
CA GLU A 199 7.18 -15.57 14.33
C GLU A 199 8.18 -15.90 13.22
N ASN A 200 9.31 -16.49 13.58
CA ASN A 200 10.17 -17.19 12.63
C ASN A 200 9.69 -18.65 12.51
N ARG A 201 9.53 -19.14 11.29
CA ARG A 201 8.88 -20.41 10.97
C ARG A 201 9.73 -21.22 10.01
N HIS A 202 9.49 -22.54 10.00
CA HIS A 202 10.19 -23.43 9.10
C HIS A 202 9.82 -23.05 7.65
N CYS A 203 10.77 -22.77 6.77
CA CYS A 203 10.49 -22.24 5.42
C CYS A 203 9.62 -23.17 4.55
N ASN A 204 9.71 -24.48 4.81
CA ASN A 204 8.85 -25.49 4.19
C ASN A 204 7.45 -25.61 4.83
N ASP A 205 7.13 -24.86 5.90
CA ASP A 205 5.75 -24.74 6.36
C ASP A 205 4.91 -24.15 5.22
N ARG A 206 3.67 -24.61 5.08
CA ARG A 206 2.78 -24.11 4.03
C ARG A 206 1.73 -23.19 4.64
N LEU A 207 1.75 -21.92 4.27
CA LEU A 207 0.85 -20.90 4.79
C LEU A 207 0.29 -20.08 3.62
N SER A 208 -0.84 -19.41 3.87
CA SER A 208 -1.25 -18.25 3.06
C SER A 208 -0.24 -17.13 3.20
N PHE A 209 -0.27 -16.14 2.30
CA PHE A 209 0.81 -15.16 2.20
C PHE A 209 0.36 -13.79 1.72
N PHE A 210 1.12 -12.75 2.09
CA PHE A 210 0.90 -11.39 1.63
C PHE A 210 1.85 -11.03 0.47
N CYS A 211 1.29 -10.54 -0.61
CA CYS A 211 2.01 -9.86 -1.69
C CYS A 211 1.75 -8.35 -1.63
N TYR A 212 2.48 -7.55 -2.41
CA TYR A 212 2.16 -6.14 -2.61
C TYR A 212 2.05 -5.80 -4.10
N THR A 213 1.17 -4.84 -4.41
CA THR A 213 0.81 -4.44 -5.79
C THR A 213 2.02 -4.01 -6.62
N LYS A 214 1.90 -4.16 -7.96
CA LYS A 214 2.88 -3.70 -8.96
C LYS A 214 2.90 -2.20 -9.11
#